data_AF-A0A7R9ZIL3-F1
#
_entry.id   AF-A0A7R9ZIL3-F1
#
_cell.length_a   1.000
_cell.length_b   1.000
_cell.length_c   1.000
_cell.angle_alpha   90.00
_cell.angle_beta   90.00
_cell.angle_gamma   90.00
#
_symmetry.space_group_name_H-M   'P 1'
#
loop_
_entity.id
_entity.type
_entity.pdbx_description
1 polymer ?
#
loop_
_entity_poly.entity_id
_entity_poly.type
_entity_poly.pdbx_seq_one_letter_code
_entity_poly.pdbx_strand_id
1 'polypeptide(L)'
;KVMEDIITKEHALTTDTIAMAQKQQGEVQGAENALLDDSSAFFGLGFQVHEFEHEGRKVFSFGHAGLGGSLVICIPDAKLSVAFTTNQLSQNPATRNTLLKIVFEEFNLKAPDSVLR
;
A
#
# COMPACT_ATOMS: atom_id res chain seq x y z
N LYS A 1 27.86 -0.93 -25.03
CA LYS A 1 27.57 0.52 -24.84
C LYS A 1 26.05 0.81 -24.92
N VAL A 2 25.21 -0.09 -24.37
CA VAL A 2 23.73 -0.01 -24.38
C VAL A 2 23.17 -0.28 -22.97
N MET A 3 24.04 -0.54 -21.99
CA MET A 3 23.66 -1.05 -20.67
C MET A 3 23.70 0.01 -19.57
N GLU A 4 24.13 1.24 -19.91
CA GLU A 4 24.22 2.38 -18.97
C GLU A 4 22.97 3.29 -19.03
N ASP A 5 22.15 3.18 -20.09
CA ASP A 5 21.01 4.10 -20.31
C ASP A 5 19.70 3.68 -19.62
N ILE A 6 19.67 2.52 -18.94
CA ILE A 6 18.44 2.01 -18.29
C ILE A 6 18.33 2.50 -16.82
N ILE A 7 19.39 3.06 -16.25
CA ILE A 7 19.47 3.38 -14.80
C ILE A 7 18.98 4.81 -14.47
N THR A 8 18.71 5.68 -15.46
CA THR A 8 18.50 7.13 -15.21
C THR A 8 17.06 7.66 -15.32
N LYS A 9 16.03 6.82 -15.18
CA LYS A 9 14.68 7.33 -14.87
C LYS A 9 14.08 6.58 -13.69
N GLU A 10 14.51 6.97 -12.49
CA GLU A 10 13.73 6.81 -11.28
C GLU A 10 12.36 7.48 -11.49
N HIS A 11 11.37 6.72 -11.93
CA HIS A 11 9.99 7.08 -11.66
C HIS A 11 9.74 6.76 -10.19
N ALA A 12 10.11 7.71 -9.33
CA ALA A 12 9.50 7.78 -8.01
C ALA A 12 7.98 7.63 -8.20
N LEU A 13 7.32 6.91 -7.30
CA LEU A 13 5.87 6.83 -7.28
C LEU A 13 5.33 8.24 -6.99
N THR A 14 5.05 8.99 -8.06
CA THR A 14 4.40 10.30 -8.02
C THR A 14 2.90 10.11 -8.21
N THR A 15 2.12 11.13 -7.82
CA THR A 15 0.67 11.18 -8.07
C THR A 15 0.32 10.90 -9.54
N ASP A 16 1.17 11.33 -10.47
CA ASP A 16 0.98 11.10 -11.91
C ASP A 16 1.15 9.62 -12.29
N THR A 17 2.15 8.93 -11.71
CA THR A 17 2.34 7.49 -11.95
C THR A 17 1.21 6.65 -11.34
N ILE A 18 0.62 7.10 -10.23
CA ILE A 18 -0.57 6.49 -9.61
C ILE A 18 -1.79 6.67 -10.52
N ALA A 19 -2.01 7.88 -11.05
CA ALA A 19 -3.11 8.18 -11.95
C ALA A 19 -3.02 7.38 -13.28
N MET A 20 -1.80 7.18 -13.80
CA MET A 20 -1.56 6.33 -14.96
C MET A 20 -1.91 4.86 -14.69
N ALA A 21 -1.53 4.32 -13.53
CA ALA A 21 -1.86 2.96 -13.13
C ALA A 21 -3.38 2.76 -13.01
N GLN A 22 -4.09 3.71 -12.37
CA GLN A 22 -5.55 3.68 -12.24
C GLN A 22 -6.25 3.67 -13.61
N LYS A 23 -5.77 4.50 -14.57
CA LYS A 23 -6.34 4.57 -15.92
C LYS A 23 -6.17 3.27 -16.69
N GLN A 24 -5.01 2.64 -16.62
CA GLN A 24 -4.73 1.39 -17.34
C GLN A 24 -5.54 0.20 -16.81
N GLN A 25 -5.94 0.24 -15.54
CA GLN A 25 -6.76 -0.83 -14.93
C GLN A 25 -8.26 -0.69 -15.22
N GLY A 26 -8.77 0.53 -15.43
CA GLY A 26 -10.15 0.71 -15.88
C GLY A 26 -10.45 0.04 -17.23
N GLU A 27 -9.42 -0.26 -18.03
CA GLU A 27 -9.53 -0.95 -19.32
C GLU A 27 -9.33 -2.48 -19.19
N VAL A 28 -8.85 -2.99 -18.06
CA VAL A 28 -8.50 -4.40 -17.85
C VAL A 28 -9.18 -4.94 -16.59
N GLN A 29 -10.31 -5.63 -16.79
CA GLN A 29 -11.02 -6.53 -15.87
C GLN A 29 -12.17 -5.96 -15.01
N GLY A 30 -13.29 -6.69 -15.07
CA GLY A 30 -14.54 -6.42 -14.37
C GLY A 30 -14.38 -6.33 -12.86
N ALA A 31 -14.72 -5.15 -12.34
CA ALA A 31 -14.43 -4.66 -11.01
C ALA A 31 -15.42 -5.13 -9.92
N GLU A 32 -15.94 -6.36 -9.98
CA GLU A 32 -16.99 -6.78 -9.03
C GLU A 32 -16.55 -7.74 -7.92
N ASN A 33 -15.31 -8.25 -7.86
CA ASN A 33 -14.93 -9.20 -6.81
C ASN A 33 -13.45 -9.14 -6.34
N ALA A 34 -12.79 -7.98 -6.40
CA ALA A 34 -11.66 -7.75 -5.50
C ALA A 34 -12.27 -7.38 -4.15
N LEU A 35 -12.08 -8.24 -3.15
CA LEU A 35 -12.67 -8.19 -1.80
C LEU A 35 -12.11 -7.00 -0.99
N LEU A 36 -12.31 -5.79 -1.50
CA LEU A 36 -11.96 -4.51 -0.89
C LEU A 36 -13.26 -3.86 -0.43
N ASP A 37 -13.68 -4.23 0.78
CA ASP A 37 -14.86 -3.67 1.47
C ASP A 37 -14.55 -2.27 2.07
N ASP A 38 -13.70 -1.49 1.39
CA ASP A 38 -13.31 -0.16 1.81
C ASP A 38 -13.04 0.69 0.56
N SER A 39 -13.80 1.77 0.40
CA SER A 39 -13.67 2.72 -0.71
C SER A 39 -12.32 3.46 -0.72
N SER A 40 -11.50 3.30 0.33
CA SER A 40 -10.16 3.87 0.45
C SER A 40 -9.01 2.96 0.00
N ALA A 41 -9.31 1.72 -0.43
CA ALA A 41 -8.32 0.79 -0.95
C ALA A 41 -8.65 0.39 -2.39
N PHE A 42 -7.63 0.28 -3.25
CA PHE A 42 -7.77 -0.26 -4.60
C PHE A 42 -6.55 -1.09 -4.98
N PHE A 43 -6.72 -2.03 -5.92
CA PHE A 43 -5.60 -2.80 -6.47
C PHE A 43 -5.03 -2.07 -7.68
N GLY A 44 -3.70 -1.89 -7.70
CA GLY A 44 -2.85 -1.38 -8.76
C GLY A 44 -2.10 -2.49 -9.52
N LEU A 45 -0.92 -2.16 -10.07
CA LEU A 45 0.03 -3.03 -10.80
C LEU A 45 0.59 -4.22 -9.96
N GLY A 46 -0.29 -5.05 -9.40
CA GLY A 46 0.05 -6.12 -8.43
C GLY A 46 0.16 -5.67 -6.98
N PHE A 47 -0.24 -4.43 -6.67
CA PHE A 47 -0.16 -3.85 -5.32
C PHE A 47 -1.53 -3.45 -4.79
N GLN A 48 -1.76 -3.63 -3.50
CA GLN A 48 -2.82 -2.94 -2.77
C GLN A 48 -2.35 -1.52 -2.51
N VAL A 49 -3.17 -0.53 -2.86
CA VAL A 49 -2.94 0.89 -2.62
C VAL A 49 -3.96 1.37 -1.60
N HIS A 50 -3.51 2.05 -0.56
CA HIS A 50 -4.38 2.65 0.45
C HIS A 50 -4.19 4.16 0.46
N GLU A 51 -5.30 4.89 0.39
CA GLU A 51 -5.35 6.34 0.52
C GLU A 51 -5.83 6.72 1.93
N PHE A 52 -5.13 7.66 2.57
CA PHE A 52 -5.54 8.20 3.87
C PHE A 52 -5.13 9.66 4.04
N GLU A 53 -5.78 10.37 4.96
CA GLU A 53 -5.48 11.77 5.25
C GLU A 53 -4.45 11.89 6.38
N HIS A 54 -3.46 12.75 6.18
CA HIS A 54 -2.48 13.14 7.19
C HIS A 54 -2.18 14.65 7.03
N GLU A 55 -2.32 15.41 8.12
CA GLU A 55 -2.11 16.87 8.14
C GLU A 55 -2.86 17.65 7.04
N GLY A 56 -4.09 17.23 6.71
CA GLY A 56 -4.89 17.87 5.67
C GLY A 56 -4.42 17.57 4.24
N ARG A 57 -3.51 16.60 4.06
CA ARG A 57 -3.03 16.13 2.76
C ARG A 57 -3.39 14.65 2.57
N LYS A 58 -3.65 14.28 1.32
CA LYS A 58 -3.77 12.88 0.92
C LYS A 58 -2.38 12.25 0.89
N VAL A 59 -2.24 11.14 1.59
CA VAL A 59 -1.05 10.29 1.62
C VAL A 59 -1.42 8.93 1.06
N PHE A 60 -0.47 8.34 0.34
CA PHE A 60 -0.65 7.03 -0.28
C PHE A 60 0.32 6.03 0.31
N SER A 61 -0.16 4.80 0.43
CA SER A 61 0.69 3.65 0.68
C SER A 61 0.43 2.57 -0.35
N PHE A 62 1.44 1.74 -0.61
CA PHE A 62 1.32 0.59 -1.49
C PHE A 62 1.99 -0.64 -0.87
N GLY A 63 1.45 -1.82 -1.17
CA GLY A 63 1.89 -3.05 -0.51
C GLY A 63 1.06 -4.26 -0.88
N HIS A 64 1.07 -5.28 -0.01
CA HIS A 64 0.18 -6.43 -0.12
C HIS A 64 0.04 -7.14 1.22
N ALA A 65 -1.19 -7.39 1.64
CA ALA A 65 -1.52 -8.29 2.74
C ALA A 65 -1.66 -9.73 2.23
N GLY A 66 -0.98 -10.67 2.87
CA GLY A 66 -1.16 -12.09 2.60
C GLY A 66 -2.28 -12.67 3.43
N LEU A 67 -3.04 -13.62 2.87
CA LEU A 67 -4.10 -14.34 3.60
C LEU A 67 -3.60 -15.02 4.89
N GLY A 68 -2.29 -15.31 4.94
CA GLY A 68 -1.55 -15.81 6.11
C GLY A 68 -1.47 -14.86 7.30
N GLY A 69 -1.85 -13.59 7.14
CA GLY A 69 -1.66 -12.53 8.15
C GLY A 69 -0.34 -11.76 8.01
N SER A 70 0.47 -12.10 7.00
CA SER A 70 1.65 -11.30 6.62
C SER A 70 1.23 -9.99 5.96
N LEU A 71 2.08 -8.96 6.04
CA LEU A 71 1.87 -7.69 5.37
C LEU A 71 3.20 -7.11 4.94
N VAL A 72 3.24 -6.51 3.76
CA VAL A 72 4.26 -5.53 3.40
C VAL A 72 3.58 -4.25 2.96
N ILE A 73 4.06 -3.10 3.43
CA ILE A 73 3.54 -1.78 3.06
C ILE A 73 4.67 -0.76 3.01
N CYS A 74 4.59 0.17 2.07
CA CYS A 74 5.47 1.32 1.92
C CYS A 74 4.64 2.61 1.89
N ILE A 75 5.11 3.63 2.60
CA ILE A 75 4.53 4.98 2.66
C ILE A 75 5.63 5.96 2.21
N PRO A 76 5.71 6.31 0.92
CA PRO A 76 6.79 7.12 0.36
C PRO A 76 6.96 8.48 1.04
N ASP A 77 5.85 9.18 1.28
CA ASP A 77 5.86 10.51 1.89
C ASP A 77 6.51 10.51 3.28
N ALA A 78 6.34 9.42 4.03
CA ALA A 78 6.92 9.22 5.34
C ALA A 78 8.29 8.53 5.31
N LYS A 79 8.80 8.16 4.13
CA LYS A 79 10.02 7.34 3.95
C LYS A 79 9.99 6.06 4.80
N LEU A 80 8.81 5.47 4.94
CA LEU A 80 8.54 4.34 5.81
C LEU A 80 8.25 3.08 5.00
N SER A 81 8.84 1.96 5.38
CA SER A 81 8.48 0.64 4.90
C SER A 81 8.35 -0.31 6.08
N VAL A 82 7.29 -1.12 6.09
CA VAL A 82 7.00 -2.08 7.15
C VAL A 82 6.74 -3.44 6.52
N ALA A 83 7.41 -4.46 7.04
CA ALA A 83 7.15 -5.84 6.71
C ALA A 83 6.84 -6.61 8.00
N PHE A 84 5.72 -7.32 8.00
CA PHE A 84 5.30 -8.21 9.07
C PHE A 84 5.14 -9.62 8.51
N THR A 85 5.79 -10.57 9.18
CA THR A 85 5.66 -11.99 8.86
C THR A 85 5.20 -12.74 10.10
N THR A 86 4.40 -13.77 9.89
CA THR A 86 3.89 -14.64 10.94
C THR A 86 3.83 -16.07 10.40
N ASN A 87 4.03 -17.04 11.28
CA ASN A 87 3.84 -18.46 11.01
C ASN A 87 2.45 -18.95 11.43
N GLN A 88 1.60 -18.05 11.93
CA GLN A 88 0.22 -18.35 12.33
C GLN A 88 -0.75 -17.76 11.31
N LEU A 89 -1.48 -18.64 10.62
CA LEU A 89 -2.57 -18.25 9.72
C LEU A 89 -3.65 -17.50 10.51
N SER A 90 -3.78 -16.21 10.23
CA SER A 90 -4.82 -15.35 10.82
C SER A 90 -5.16 -14.24 9.83
N GLN A 91 -6.46 -14.05 9.56
CA GLN A 91 -6.92 -12.98 8.68
C GLN A 91 -6.78 -11.59 9.33
N ASN A 92 -6.92 -11.51 10.65
CA ASN A 92 -6.81 -10.26 11.41
C ASN A 92 -5.91 -10.45 12.65
N PRO A 93 -4.58 -10.57 12.47
CA PRO A 93 -3.66 -10.80 13.57
C PRO A 93 -3.55 -9.54 14.45
N ALA A 94 -4.06 -9.62 15.69
CA ALA A 94 -4.00 -8.52 16.66
C ALA A 94 -2.58 -7.99 16.87
N THR A 95 -1.57 -8.87 16.91
CA THR A 95 -0.16 -8.50 17.03
C THR A 95 0.32 -7.63 15.87
N ARG A 96 -0.03 -7.98 14.63
CA ARG A 96 0.29 -7.17 13.43
C ARG A 96 -0.30 -5.77 13.58
N ASN A 97 -1.57 -5.69 13.96
CA ASN A 97 -2.29 -4.42 14.06
C ASN A 97 -1.74 -3.53 15.17
N THR A 98 -1.42 -4.11 16.32
CA THR A 98 -0.79 -3.38 17.43
C THR A 98 0.58 -2.84 17.01
N LEU A 99 1.41 -3.64 16.35
CA LEU A 99 2.72 -3.20 15.87
C LEU A 99 2.60 -2.11 14.80
N LEU A 100 1.67 -2.25 13.86
CA LEU A 100 1.42 -1.21 12.85
C LEU A 100 0.97 0.09 13.48
N LYS A 101 0.07 0.06 14.47
CA LYS A 101 -0.35 1.28 15.19
C LYS A 101 0.84 1.98 15.84
N ILE A 102 1.71 1.24 16.54
CA ILE A 102 2.93 1.79 17.16
C ILE A 102 3.84 2.44 16.12
N VAL A 103 4.06 1.77 14.98
CA VAL A 103 4.92 2.30 13.92
C VAL A 103 4.30 3.55 13.29
N PHE A 104 3.00 3.56 13.02
CA PHE A 104 2.33 4.75 12.48
C PHE A 104 2.38 5.93 13.46
N GLU A 105 2.13 5.68 14.75
CA GLU A 105 2.19 6.69 15.81
C GLU A 105 3.60 7.31 15.92
N GLU A 106 4.67 6.51 15.86
CA GLU A 106 6.06 6.99 15.87
C GLU A 106 6.36 7.94 14.70
N PHE A 107 5.70 7.74 13.57
CA PHE A 107 5.84 8.58 12.37
C PHE A 107 4.79 9.71 12.31
N ASN A 108 4.05 9.95 13.40
CA ASN A 108 2.92 10.89 13.49
C ASN A 108 1.79 10.62 12.47
N LEU A 109 1.69 9.39 11.97
CA LEU A 109 0.64 8.95 11.06
C LEU A 109 -0.50 8.28 11.82
N LYS A 110 -1.70 8.29 11.24
CA LYS A 110 -2.82 7.46 11.69
C LYS A 110 -2.95 6.26 10.76
N ALA A 111 -2.87 5.04 11.30
CA ALA A 111 -3.07 3.83 10.51
C ALA A 111 -4.51 3.77 9.97
N PRO A 112 -4.72 3.66 8.65
CA PRO A 112 -6.05 3.52 8.08
C PRO A 112 -6.60 2.11 8.36
N ASP A 113 -7.91 2.00 8.52
CA ASP A 113 -8.57 0.71 8.77
C ASP A 113 -8.30 -0.30 7.64
N SER A 114 -8.19 0.17 6.39
CA SER A 114 -7.87 -0.66 5.23
C SER A 114 -6.51 -1.37 5.33
N VAL A 115 -5.56 -0.83 6.10
CA VAL A 115 -4.24 -1.47 6.35
C VAL A 115 -4.28 -2.42 7.56
N LEU A 116 -5.22 -2.19 8.50
CA LEU A 116 -5.35 -2.97 9.73
C LEU A 116 -6.25 -4.21 9.57
N ARG A 117 -6.88 -4.43 8.41
CA ARG A 117 -7.76 -5.57 8.15
C ARG A 117 -7.02 -6.88 7.92
#